data_AF-A0AAE8SXL1-F1
#
_entry.id   AF-A0AAE8SXL1-F1
#
_cell.length_a   1.000
_cell.length_b   1.000
_cell.length_c   1.000
_cell.angle_alpha   90.00
_cell.angle_beta   90.00
_cell.angle_gamma   90.00
#
_symmetry.space_group_name_H-M   'P 1'
#
loop_
_entity.id
_entity.type
_entity.pdbx_description
1 polymer ?
#
loop_
_entity_poly.entity_id
_entity_poly.type
_entity_poly.pdbx_seq_one_letter_code
_entity_poly.pdbx_strand_id
1 'polypeptide(L)'
;MADRYLQDDHAFSVARNMPQEATRVDPKPDEGTSWVMLSRSGSLVKLPHEKILYTTNSRVSLDVSVPKSPQGRTPTPFTLKSDNGTTYITNQRIIYLPAKTTEDFKSFAAPILNFEDSHIGSPWFGSWYWSAVVTPVAQGGIPPDIARVDLKLTFKEGGHNDFVSKFEELKERLYHIRDIERETGQTLRVPDEPLPAYEAPEGLGASSSGGGLAPVEAPARSDSATSRGRGPDEPPPDYEEAQAQSISMRLEDHIRGSADRGSDD
;
A
#
# COMPACT_ATOMS: atom_id res chain seq x y z
N MET A 1 -37.19 -4.36 60.66
CA MET A 1 -36.75 -3.58 59.48
C MET A 1 -35.51 -2.71 59.75
N ALA A 2 -34.92 -2.71 60.96
CA ALA A 2 -33.75 -1.89 61.29
C ALA A 2 -32.38 -2.61 61.11
N ASP A 3 -32.36 -3.94 61.05
CA ASP A 3 -31.10 -4.70 61.00
C ASP A 3 -30.36 -4.68 59.65
N ARG A 4 -31.07 -4.40 58.55
CA ARG A 4 -30.47 -4.41 57.21
C ARG A 4 -29.64 -3.16 56.92
N TYR A 5 -29.98 -2.03 57.55
CA TYR A 5 -29.24 -0.76 57.39
C TYR A 5 -27.92 -0.74 58.16
N LEU A 6 -27.84 -1.41 59.31
CA LEU A 6 -26.59 -1.49 60.09
C LEU A 6 -25.53 -2.37 59.43
N GLN A 7 -25.95 -3.36 58.64
CA GLN A 7 -25.04 -4.20 57.85
C GLN A 7 -24.42 -3.42 56.68
N ASP A 8 -25.19 -2.53 56.04
CA ASP A 8 -24.73 -1.72 54.92
C ASP A 8 -23.70 -0.65 55.37
N ASP A 9 -23.92 -0.01 56.52
CA ASP A 9 -22.96 0.97 57.06
C ASP A 9 -21.64 0.31 57.51
N HIS A 10 -21.71 -0.91 58.04
CA HIS A 10 -20.51 -1.68 58.36
C HIS A 10 -19.73 -2.08 57.09
N ALA A 11 -20.42 -2.46 56.01
CA ALA A 11 -19.79 -2.77 54.73
C ALA A 11 -19.10 -1.55 54.10
N PHE A 12 -19.70 -0.37 54.21
CA PHE A 12 -19.12 0.88 53.70
C PHE A 12 -17.92 1.36 54.51
N SER A 13 -17.89 1.13 55.83
CA SER A 13 -16.74 1.51 56.67
C SER A 13 -15.51 0.59 56.48
N VAL A 14 -15.73 -0.70 56.19
CA VAL A 14 -14.65 -1.68 55.95
C VAL A 14 -13.99 -1.46 54.57
N ALA A 15 -14.75 -1.04 53.57
CA ALA A 15 -14.20 -0.70 52.25
C ALA A 15 -13.31 0.56 52.28
N ARG A 16 -13.50 1.45 53.26
CA ARG A 16 -12.74 2.71 53.36
C ARG A 16 -11.39 2.56 54.07
N ASN A 17 -11.22 1.51 54.88
CA ASN A 17 -10.03 1.27 55.71
C ASN A 17 -9.21 0.05 55.27
N MET A 18 -9.48 -0.53 54.10
CA MET A 18 -8.56 -1.50 53.50
C MET A 18 -7.27 -0.78 53.09
N PRO A 19 -6.08 -1.24 53.53
CA PRO A 19 -4.83 -0.77 52.95
C PRO A 19 -4.89 -1.07 51.45
N GLN A 20 -4.89 0.00 50.67
CA GLN A 20 -4.92 -0.02 49.22
C GLN A 20 -3.59 -0.64 48.76
N GLU A 21 -3.59 -1.96 48.58
CA GLU A 21 -2.44 -2.69 48.05
C GLU A 21 -2.21 -2.20 46.62
N ALA A 22 -1.22 -1.32 46.52
CA ALA A 22 -0.92 -0.53 45.36
C ALA A 22 -0.38 -1.43 44.25
N THR A 23 -1.25 -1.80 43.32
CA THR A 23 -0.85 -2.00 41.92
C THR A 23 -1.83 -1.29 41.01
N ARG A 24 -1.85 0.05 41.14
CA ARG A 24 -2.18 0.89 39.98
C ARG A 24 -1.03 0.72 38.98
N VAL A 25 -1.11 -0.32 38.17
CA VAL A 25 -0.53 -0.24 36.83
C VAL A 25 -1.54 0.55 36.03
N ASP A 26 -1.51 1.88 36.17
CA ASP A 26 -1.93 2.74 35.08
C ASP A 26 -0.79 2.59 34.06
N PRO A 27 -0.92 1.80 32.97
CA PRO A 27 0.09 1.85 31.94
C PRO A 27 -0.03 3.25 31.34
N LYS A 28 0.90 4.13 31.72
CA LYS A 28 1.23 5.29 30.90
C LYS A 28 1.24 4.77 29.45
N PRO A 29 0.42 5.32 28.54
CA PRO A 29 0.42 4.86 27.16
C PRO A 29 1.87 4.96 26.69
N ASP A 30 2.42 3.82 26.27
CA ASP A 30 3.80 3.73 25.85
C ASP A 30 3.89 4.27 24.41
N GLU A 31 3.68 5.58 24.31
CA GLU A 31 3.48 6.33 23.06
C GLU A 31 4.72 6.28 22.15
N GLY A 32 5.88 5.88 22.68
CA GLY A 32 7.12 5.80 21.91
C GLY A 32 7.38 4.45 21.23
N THR A 33 6.76 3.36 21.70
CA THR A 33 7.12 1.99 21.25
C THR A 33 5.93 1.21 20.69
N SER A 34 4.72 1.76 20.83
CA SER A 34 3.47 1.25 20.29
C SER A 34 2.84 2.23 19.31
N TRP A 35 2.81 1.85 18.03
CA TRP A 35 2.20 2.63 16.94
C TRP A 35 0.75 2.22 16.69
N VAL A 36 0.31 1.14 17.34
CA VAL A 36 -1.02 0.56 17.14
C VAL A 36 -1.64 0.21 18.48
N MET A 37 -2.88 0.63 18.65
CA MET A 37 -3.68 0.21 19.79
C MET A 37 -4.03 -1.28 19.64
N LEU A 38 -3.69 -2.05 20.67
CA LEU A 38 -4.11 -3.44 20.82
C LEU A 38 -5.23 -3.51 21.85
N SER A 39 -6.22 -4.35 21.60
CA SER A 39 -7.28 -4.67 22.56
C SER A 39 -6.71 -5.45 23.75
N ARG A 40 -7.49 -5.60 24.82
CA ARG A 40 -7.09 -6.41 25.99
C ARG A 40 -6.77 -7.87 25.65
N SER A 41 -7.33 -8.38 24.55
CA SER A 41 -7.05 -9.72 24.02
C SER A 41 -5.85 -9.77 23.06
N GLY A 42 -5.14 -8.65 22.86
CA GLY A 42 -3.99 -8.55 21.95
C GLY A 42 -4.38 -8.40 20.47
N SER A 43 -5.67 -8.30 20.15
CA SER A 43 -6.14 -8.11 18.77
C SER A 43 -6.01 -6.65 18.33
N LEU A 44 -5.69 -6.44 17.06
CA LEU A 44 -5.58 -5.13 16.41
C LEU A 44 -6.84 -4.28 16.59
N VAL A 45 -6.71 -3.07 17.16
CA VAL A 45 -7.79 -2.08 17.16
C VAL A 45 -7.71 -1.27 15.87
N LYS A 46 -8.74 -1.42 15.03
CA LYS A 46 -8.86 -0.74 13.75
C LYS A 46 -9.22 0.73 13.95
N LEU A 47 -8.61 1.62 13.18
CA LEU A 47 -9.02 3.01 13.04
C LEU A 47 -10.43 3.08 12.42
N PRO A 48 -11.13 4.22 12.53
CA PRO A 48 -12.39 4.42 11.84
C PRO A 48 -12.26 4.09 10.35
N HIS A 49 -13.15 3.24 9.85
CA HIS A 49 -13.16 2.77 8.45
C HIS A 49 -11.89 2.00 8.00
N GLU A 50 -11.06 1.53 8.94
CA GLU A 50 -9.92 0.68 8.63
C GLU A 50 -10.38 -0.77 8.44
N LYS A 51 -9.97 -1.36 7.32
CA LYS A 51 -10.24 -2.76 6.97
C LYS A 51 -8.93 -3.47 6.69
N ILE A 52 -8.78 -4.69 7.21
CA ILE A 52 -7.64 -5.54 6.91
C ILE A 52 -7.91 -6.18 5.55
N LEU A 53 -7.00 -5.95 4.59
CA LEU A 53 -7.07 -6.46 3.22
C LEU A 53 -6.17 -7.67 3.02
N TYR A 54 -5.06 -7.72 3.76
CA TYR A 54 -4.13 -8.85 3.71
C TYR A 54 -3.47 -9.05 5.08
N THR A 55 -3.19 -10.31 5.42
CA THR A 55 -2.44 -10.72 6.61
C THR A 55 -1.42 -11.77 6.17
N THR A 56 -0.17 -11.60 6.55
CA THR A 56 0.87 -12.60 6.25
C THR A 56 0.60 -13.89 7.02
N ASN A 57 0.54 -15.01 6.31
CA ASN A 57 0.43 -16.35 6.90
C ASN A 57 1.78 -16.94 7.35
N SER A 58 2.89 -16.25 7.05
CA SER A 58 4.25 -16.69 7.31
C SER A 58 4.90 -15.92 8.46
N ARG A 59 5.96 -16.50 9.05
CA ARG A 59 6.85 -15.78 9.97
C ARG A 59 7.62 -14.68 9.24
N VAL A 60 7.36 -13.42 9.59
CA VAL A 60 8.04 -12.24 9.02
C VAL A 60 8.91 -11.57 10.07
N SER A 61 10.19 -11.33 9.75
CA SER A 61 11.05 -10.45 10.55
C SER A 61 11.06 -9.04 10.00
N LEU A 62 11.17 -8.05 10.89
CA LEU A 62 11.26 -6.62 10.58
C LEU A 62 12.63 -6.10 11.00
N ASP A 63 13.25 -5.31 10.12
CA ASP A 63 14.40 -4.45 10.42
C ASP A 63 14.08 -3.03 9.96
N VAL A 64 14.22 -2.04 10.84
CA VAL A 64 14.11 -0.61 10.52
C VAL A 64 15.41 0.05 10.93
N SER A 65 15.98 0.86 10.05
CA SER A 65 17.24 1.57 10.31
C SER A 65 17.29 2.91 9.58
N VAL A 66 18.19 3.79 10.02
CA VAL A 66 18.44 5.04 9.31
C VAL A 66 19.19 4.77 7.99
N PRO A 67 18.80 5.39 6.86
CA PRO A 67 19.50 5.26 5.60
C PRO A 67 20.92 5.79 5.73
N LYS A 68 21.87 5.16 5.02
CA LYS A 68 23.27 5.61 5.03
C LYS A 68 23.39 6.96 4.32
N SER A 69 23.58 8.04 5.06
CA SER A 69 23.75 9.38 4.50
C SER A 69 25.13 9.55 3.83
N PRO A 70 25.19 9.96 2.55
CA PRO A 70 26.45 10.28 1.88
C PRO A 70 27.10 11.60 2.36
N GLN A 71 26.36 12.46 3.08
CA GLN A 71 26.72 13.88 3.29
C GLN A 71 27.31 14.22 4.68
N GLY A 72 27.88 13.26 5.41
CA GLY A 72 28.70 13.54 6.61
C GLY A 72 27.96 14.05 7.86
N ARG A 73 26.68 14.44 7.77
CA ARG A 73 25.78 14.52 8.94
C ARG A 73 25.31 13.12 9.27
N THR A 74 25.78 12.58 10.38
CA THR A 74 25.23 11.36 10.99
C THR A 74 23.89 11.73 11.65
N PRO A 75 22.76 11.26 11.12
CA PRO A 75 21.49 11.38 11.85
C PRO A 75 21.58 10.61 13.16
N THR A 76 20.69 10.90 14.11
CA THR A 76 20.61 10.13 15.36
C THR A 76 20.54 8.64 15.04
N PRO A 77 21.42 7.80 15.60
CA PRO A 77 21.40 6.37 15.31
C PRO A 77 20.09 5.79 15.80
N PHE A 78 19.37 5.11 14.90
CA PHE A 78 18.10 4.47 15.20
C PHE A 78 18.05 3.11 14.52
N THR A 79 17.66 2.09 15.28
CA THR A 79 17.42 0.75 14.76
C THR A 79 16.31 0.07 15.55
N LEU A 80 15.45 -0.66 14.84
CA LEU A 80 14.35 -1.43 15.39
C LEU A 80 14.37 -2.81 14.74
N LYS A 81 14.33 -3.87 15.54
CA LYS A 81 14.39 -5.23 15.02
C LYS A 81 13.38 -6.13 15.70
N SER A 82 12.79 -7.02 14.92
CA SER A 82 11.96 -8.11 15.39
C SER A 82 12.20 -9.34 14.53
N ASP A 83 12.55 -10.46 15.17
CA ASP A 83 12.86 -11.70 14.46
C ASP A 83 11.62 -12.41 13.94
N ASN A 84 10.45 -12.14 14.48
CA ASN A 84 9.22 -12.82 14.10
C ASN A 84 8.00 -11.99 14.45
N GLY A 85 7.00 -12.00 13.57
CA GLY A 85 5.77 -11.26 13.72
C GLY A 85 4.86 -11.45 12.52
N THR A 86 3.76 -10.72 12.55
CA THR A 86 2.71 -10.71 11.52
C THR A 86 2.61 -9.32 10.92
N THR A 87 2.61 -9.25 9.59
CA THR A 87 2.37 -8.03 8.84
C THR A 87 0.94 -8.02 8.33
N TYR A 88 0.28 -6.87 8.47
CA TYR A 88 -1.05 -6.61 7.94
C TYR A 88 -0.96 -5.48 6.91
N ILE A 89 -1.71 -5.63 5.81
CA ILE A 89 -2.03 -4.52 4.92
C ILE A 89 -3.49 -4.19 5.17
N THR A 90 -3.74 -2.94 5.53
CA THR A 90 -5.09 -2.38 5.64
C THR A 90 -5.35 -1.44 4.49
N ASN A 91 -6.58 -0.99 4.28
CA ASN A 91 -6.91 0.04 3.28
C ASN A 91 -6.28 1.43 3.56
N GLN A 92 -5.47 1.59 4.62
CA GLN A 92 -4.85 2.86 5.00
C GLN A 92 -3.33 2.75 5.24
N ARG A 93 -2.87 1.64 5.82
CA ARG A 93 -1.49 1.48 6.33
C ARG A 93 -1.01 0.04 6.33
N ILE A 94 0.32 -0.13 6.31
CA ILE A 94 0.99 -1.37 6.71
C ILE A 94 1.16 -1.35 8.23
N ILE A 95 0.91 -2.50 8.86
CA ILE A 95 1.10 -2.72 10.29
C ILE A 95 1.97 -3.94 10.50
N TYR A 96 2.90 -3.88 11.43
CA TYR A 96 3.68 -5.02 11.89
C TYR A 96 3.50 -5.23 13.40
N LEU A 97 3.10 -6.44 13.78
CA LEU A 97 2.99 -6.87 15.16
C LEU A 97 4.04 -7.96 15.45
N PRO A 98 5.01 -7.71 16.35
CA PRO A 98 5.94 -8.73 16.81
C PRO A 98 5.21 -9.91 17.46
N ALA A 99 5.71 -11.13 17.23
CA ALA A 99 5.22 -12.32 17.94
C ALA A 99 5.56 -12.27 19.44
N LYS A 100 6.62 -11.54 19.80
CA LYS A 100 7.01 -11.22 21.18
C LYS A 100 7.29 -9.72 21.26
N THR A 101 6.44 -9.00 21.97
CA THR A 101 6.63 -7.56 22.21
C THR A 101 7.75 -7.34 23.22
N THR A 102 8.62 -6.36 22.99
CA THR A 102 9.62 -5.90 23.96
C THR A 102 9.22 -4.52 24.50
N GLU A 103 9.92 -4.04 25.54
CA GLU A 103 9.72 -2.68 26.03
C GLU A 103 10.03 -1.66 24.93
N ASP A 104 11.09 -1.90 24.16
CA ASP A 104 11.56 -1.02 23.08
C ASP A 104 10.74 -1.15 21.78
N PHE A 105 10.04 -2.26 21.58
CA PHE A 105 9.29 -2.50 20.35
C PHE A 105 8.01 -3.33 20.56
N LYS A 106 6.86 -2.66 20.40
CA LYS A 106 5.54 -3.29 20.55
C LYS A 106 4.78 -3.40 19.24
N SER A 107 4.94 -2.44 18.33
CA SER A 107 4.30 -2.46 17.01
C SER A 107 4.91 -1.39 16.11
N PHE A 108 4.78 -1.58 14.81
CA PHE A 108 5.11 -0.56 13.80
C PHE A 108 3.89 -0.36 12.89
N ALA A 109 3.66 0.88 12.45
CA ALA A 109 2.63 1.15 11.45
C ALA A 109 2.93 2.40 10.62
N ALA A 110 2.77 2.35 9.30
CA ALA A 110 2.92 3.54 8.47
C ALA A 110 1.87 3.58 7.35
N PRO A 111 1.34 4.76 6.97
CA PRO A 111 0.44 4.91 5.83
C PRO A 111 1.05 4.31 4.57
N ILE A 112 0.24 3.70 3.70
CA ILE A 112 0.74 3.06 2.46
C ILE A 112 1.51 4.05 1.59
N LEU A 113 1.03 5.29 1.49
CA LEU A 113 1.67 6.34 0.69
C LEU A 113 2.97 6.89 1.31
N ASN A 114 3.34 6.48 2.52
CA ASN A 114 4.63 6.84 3.13
C ASN A 114 5.76 5.90 2.71
N PHE A 115 5.47 4.81 2.00
CA PHE A 115 6.45 3.84 1.50
C PHE A 115 6.87 4.19 0.07
N GLU A 116 8.15 4.48 -0.11
CA GLU A 116 8.81 4.81 -1.36
C GLU A 116 9.88 3.74 -1.69
N ASP A 117 10.31 3.70 -2.95
CA ASP A 117 11.41 2.84 -3.42
C ASP A 117 11.29 1.35 -2.99
N SER A 118 10.05 0.83 -3.03
CA SER A 118 9.75 -0.55 -2.70
C SER A 118 10.38 -1.52 -3.71
N HIS A 119 11.03 -2.56 -3.21
CA HIS A 119 11.60 -3.61 -4.05
C HIS A 119 11.65 -4.94 -3.31
N ILE A 120 11.73 -6.02 -4.08
CA ILE A 120 11.93 -7.37 -3.57
C ILE A 120 13.35 -7.86 -3.89
N GLY A 121 13.93 -8.64 -3.00
CA GLY A 121 15.21 -9.28 -3.23
C GLY A 121 15.39 -10.54 -2.40
N SER A 122 16.47 -11.26 -2.65
CA SER A 122 16.92 -12.35 -1.80
C SER A 122 18.46 -12.41 -1.79
N PRO A 123 19.07 -12.81 -0.68
CA PRO A 123 20.47 -13.22 -0.69
C PRO A 123 20.63 -14.50 -1.52
N TRP A 124 21.85 -14.78 -1.99
CA TRP A 124 22.18 -15.97 -2.81
C TRP A 124 21.62 -17.28 -2.22
N PHE A 125 21.68 -17.39 -0.89
CA PHE A 125 20.95 -18.39 -0.13
C PHE A 125 20.18 -17.68 0.97
N GLY A 126 18.86 -17.83 0.99
CA GLY A 126 18.04 -17.38 2.11
C GLY A 126 16.64 -16.97 1.70
N SER A 127 15.95 -16.35 2.67
CA SER A 127 14.58 -15.90 2.53
C SER A 127 14.48 -14.65 1.66
N TRP A 128 13.37 -14.56 0.92
CA TRP A 128 13.00 -13.34 0.22
C TRP A 128 12.71 -12.22 1.22
N TYR A 129 13.08 -11.00 0.84
CA TYR A 129 12.76 -9.80 1.58
C TYR A 129 12.10 -8.77 0.67
N TRP A 130 11.24 -7.96 1.26
CA TRP A 130 10.74 -6.73 0.68
C TRP A 130 11.34 -5.57 1.47
N SER A 131 11.85 -4.57 0.77
CA SER A 131 12.44 -3.38 1.37
C SER A 131 11.78 -2.13 0.79
N ALA A 132 11.67 -1.08 1.60
CA ALA A 132 11.14 0.21 1.20
C ALA A 132 11.72 1.33 2.08
N VAL A 133 11.78 2.54 1.53
CA VAL A 133 12.08 3.76 2.27
C VAL A 133 10.78 4.29 2.85
N VAL A 134 10.74 4.57 4.15
CA VAL A 134 9.53 5.03 4.84
C VAL A 134 9.73 6.43 5.35
N THR A 135 8.78 7.31 5.05
CA THR A 135 8.65 8.61 5.72
C THR A 135 7.93 8.41 7.07
N PRO A 136 8.58 8.66 8.22
CA PRO A 136 7.96 8.48 9.53
C PRO A 136 6.73 9.36 9.74
N VAL A 137 5.79 8.90 10.56
CA VAL A 137 4.68 9.72 11.04
C VAL A 137 5.00 10.31 12.41
N ALA A 138 4.46 11.51 12.67
CA ALA A 138 4.51 12.08 14.01
C ALA A 138 3.92 11.09 15.03
N GLN A 139 4.55 11.00 16.21
CA GLN A 139 4.19 10.05 17.27
C GLN A 139 4.42 8.56 16.93
N GLY A 140 5.14 8.24 15.86
CA GLY A 140 5.58 6.88 15.57
C GLY A 140 6.86 6.49 16.31
N GLY A 141 7.24 7.06 17.44
CA GLY A 141 8.48 6.64 18.13
C GLY A 141 9.83 6.84 17.40
N ILE A 142 9.82 7.25 16.14
CA ILE A 142 11.02 7.62 15.38
C ILE A 142 11.36 9.08 15.71
N PRO A 143 12.61 9.38 16.09
CA PRO A 143 13.06 10.74 16.34
C PRO A 143 12.73 11.71 15.19
N PRO A 144 12.24 12.93 15.48
CA PRO A 144 11.78 13.87 14.45
C PRO A 144 12.91 14.43 13.56
N ASP A 145 14.18 14.27 13.96
CA ASP A 145 15.35 14.60 13.14
C ASP A 145 15.63 13.57 12.03
N ILE A 146 14.95 12.41 12.07
CA ILE A 146 15.07 11.35 11.07
C ILE A 146 13.95 11.50 10.05
N ALA A 147 14.29 12.03 8.87
CA ALA A 147 13.31 12.30 7.82
C ALA A 147 12.83 11.02 7.09
N ARG A 148 13.68 9.98 7.04
CA ARG A 148 13.43 8.74 6.31
C ARG A 148 14.08 7.57 7.03
N VAL A 149 13.47 6.39 6.97
CA VAL A 149 14.03 5.12 7.47
C VAL A 149 13.98 4.04 6.39
N ASP A 150 15.00 3.19 6.36
CA ASP A 150 15.00 1.96 5.56
C ASP A 150 14.25 0.88 6.35
N LEU A 151 13.18 0.34 5.77
CA LEU A 151 12.41 -0.77 6.32
C LEU A 151 12.62 -2.01 5.47
N LYS A 152 12.81 -3.15 6.14
CA LYS A 152 12.96 -4.47 5.51
C LYS A 152 12.12 -5.52 6.21
N LEU A 153 11.22 -6.15 5.45
CA LEU A 153 10.46 -7.32 5.84
C LEU A 153 11.09 -8.57 5.22
N THR A 154 11.46 -9.57 6.03
CA THR A 154 12.00 -10.84 5.52
C THR A 154 11.01 -11.97 5.76
N PHE A 155 10.62 -12.66 4.68
CA PHE A 155 9.56 -13.67 4.65
C PHE A 155 10.15 -15.08 4.80
N LYS A 156 10.16 -15.61 6.02
CA LYS A 156 10.86 -16.87 6.33
C LYS A 156 10.21 -18.11 5.73
N GLU A 157 8.90 -18.04 5.46
CA GLU A 157 8.09 -19.18 4.97
C GLU A 157 7.34 -18.86 3.67
N GLY A 158 7.80 -17.85 2.91
CA GLY A 158 7.12 -17.42 1.68
C GLY A 158 6.00 -16.39 1.92
N GLY A 159 5.11 -16.21 0.93
CA GLY A 159 4.05 -15.19 0.95
C GLY A 159 4.50 -13.77 0.60
N HIS A 160 5.74 -13.61 0.12
CA HIS A 160 6.29 -12.33 -0.32
C HIS A 160 5.59 -11.82 -1.59
N ASN A 161 5.30 -12.70 -2.56
CA ASN A 161 4.61 -12.29 -3.79
C ASN A 161 3.20 -11.78 -3.49
N ASP A 162 2.41 -12.50 -2.70
CA ASP A 162 1.07 -12.08 -2.32
C ASP A 162 1.09 -10.73 -1.58
N PHE A 163 2.07 -10.54 -0.69
CA PHE A 163 2.27 -9.27 0.01
C PHE A 163 2.58 -8.13 -0.97
N VAL A 164 3.55 -8.33 -1.87
CA VAL A 164 3.95 -7.31 -2.86
C VAL A 164 2.79 -6.97 -3.77
N SER A 165 2.09 -7.97 -4.33
CA SER A 165 0.93 -7.74 -5.19
C SER A 165 -0.15 -6.93 -4.48
N LYS A 166 -0.47 -7.27 -3.23
CA LYS A 166 -1.47 -6.53 -2.45
C LYS A 166 -1.02 -5.12 -2.06
N PHE A 167 0.26 -4.93 -1.81
CA PHE A 167 0.83 -3.62 -1.51
C PHE A 167 0.77 -2.70 -2.73
N GLU A 168 1.24 -3.16 -3.89
CA GLU A 168 1.27 -2.33 -5.11
C GLU A 168 -0.15 -2.01 -5.60
N GLU A 169 -1.06 -3.01 -5.62
CA GLU A 169 -2.49 -2.80 -5.95
C GLU A 169 -3.11 -1.68 -5.09
N LEU A 170 -2.87 -1.72 -3.78
CA LEU A 170 -3.42 -0.72 -2.86
C LEU A 170 -2.74 0.64 -3.00
N LYS A 171 -1.41 0.66 -3.21
CA LYS A 171 -0.64 1.89 -3.36
C LYS A 171 -1.07 2.66 -4.60
N GLU A 172 -1.20 1.98 -5.74
CA GLU A 172 -1.73 2.56 -6.99
C GLU A 172 -3.13 3.13 -6.78
N ARG A 173 -4.01 2.36 -6.14
CA ARG A 173 -5.38 2.80 -5.85
C ARG A 173 -5.42 4.07 -4.99
N LEU A 174 -4.57 4.15 -3.97
CA LEU A 174 -4.48 5.31 -3.09
C LEU A 174 -3.90 6.55 -3.79
N TYR A 175 -2.94 6.37 -4.69
CA TYR A 175 -2.47 7.47 -5.54
C TYR A 175 -3.58 8.00 -6.44
N HIS A 176 -4.28 7.10 -7.14
CA HIS A 176 -5.38 7.48 -8.02
C HIS A 176 -6.47 8.27 -7.29
N ILE A 177 -6.87 7.81 -6.09
CA ILE A 177 -7.82 8.53 -5.25
C ILE A 177 -7.28 9.91 -4.92
N ARG A 178 -6.04 10.01 -4.44
CA ARG A 178 -5.43 11.29 -4.06
C ARG A 178 -5.34 12.27 -5.23
N ASP A 179 -5.12 11.78 -6.44
CA ASP A 179 -5.08 12.61 -7.64
C ASP A 179 -6.47 13.15 -7.97
N ILE A 180 -7.52 12.30 -7.93
CA ILE A 180 -8.89 12.78 -8.13
C ILE A 180 -9.31 13.75 -7.03
N GLU A 181 -8.93 13.51 -5.77
CA GLU A 181 -9.23 14.45 -4.67
C GLU A 181 -8.60 15.82 -4.90
N ARG A 182 -7.39 15.85 -5.47
CA ARG A 182 -6.70 17.11 -5.84
C ARG A 182 -7.36 17.82 -7.00
N GLU A 183 -7.83 17.08 -8.00
CA GLU A 183 -8.48 17.63 -9.19
C GLU A 183 -9.90 18.11 -8.92
N THR A 184 -10.67 17.35 -8.13
CA THR A 184 -12.11 17.58 -7.91
C THR A 184 -12.41 18.33 -6.61
N GLY A 185 -11.46 18.37 -5.66
CA GLY A 185 -11.67 18.87 -4.32
C GLY A 185 -12.63 18.02 -3.47
N GLN A 186 -13.08 16.87 -3.98
CA GLN A 186 -13.94 15.95 -3.25
C GLN A 186 -13.09 14.91 -2.53
N THR A 187 -13.35 14.65 -1.25
CA THR A 187 -12.70 13.56 -0.52
C THR A 187 -13.29 12.22 -0.97
N LEU A 188 -12.51 11.42 -1.69
CA LEU A 188 -12.92 10.14 -2.23
C LEU A 188 -12.36 9.02 -1.36
N ARG A 189 -13.23 8.08 -1.01
CA ARG A 189 -12.86 6.93 -0.18
C ARG A 189 -12.43 5.79 -1.07
N VAL A 190 -11.49 4.97 -0.60
CA VAL A 190 -11.13 3.68 -1.22
C VAL A 190 -12.41 2.83 -1.34
N PRO A 191 -12.96 2.64 -2.55
CA PRO A 191 -14.08 1.71 -2.72
C PRO A 191 -13.58 0.28 -2.41
N ASP A 192 -14.44 -0.64 -2.00
CA ASP A 192 -13.99 -2.01 -1.64
C ASP A 192 -13.89 -2.95 -2.85
N GLU A 193 -14.44 -2.55 -3.99
CA GLU A 193 -14.56 -3.40 -5.16
C GLU A 193 -13.25 -3.40 -5.96
N PRO A 194 -12.77 -4.56 -6.45
CA PRO A 194 -11.73 -4.58 -7.47
C PRO A 194 -12.22 -3.77 -8.67
N LEU A 195 -11.31 -3.02 -9.32
CA LEU A 195 -11.66 -2.43 -10.61
C LEU A 195 -12.19 -3.56 -11.50
N PRO A 196 -13.35 -3.39 -12.17
CA PRO A 196 -13.85 -4.42 -13.05
C PRO A 196 -12.74 -4.79 -14.02
N ALA A 197 -12.36 -6.07 -14.01
CA ALA A 197 -11.48 -6.59 -15.04
C ALA A 197 -12.18 -6.29 -16.37
N TYR A 198 -11.48 -5.64 -17.30
CA TYR A 198 -12.01 -5.42 -18.62
C TYR A 198 -12.21 -6.79 -19.26
N GLU A 199 -13.44 -7.31 -19.18
CA GLU A 199 -13.87 -8.41 -20.02
C GLU A 199 -13.86 -7.86 -21.44
N ALA A 200 -12.81 -8.21 -22.19
CA ALA A 200 -12.87 -8.08 -23.63
C ALA A 200 -14.14 -8.82 -24.07
N PRO A 201 -15.05 -8.18 -24.83
CA PRO A 201 -16.30 -8.81 -25.20
C PRO A 201 -16.00 -10.14 -25.89
N GLU A 202 -16.40 -11.23 -25.23
CA GLU A 202 -16.28 -12.57 -25.76
C GLU A 202 -17.09 -12.63 -27.06
N GLY A 203 -16.36 -12.57 -28.18
CA GLY A 203 -16.87 -12.96 -29.47
C GLY A 203 -17.21 -14.45 -29.44
N LEU A 204 -18.50 -14.72 -29.24
CA LEU A 204 -19.21 -15.97 -29.43
C LEU A 204 -18.48 -17.05 -30.25
N GLY A 205 -18.15 -18.15 -29.57
CA GLY A 205 -18.42 -19.50 -30.06
C GLY A 205 -17.21 -20.36 -30.45
N ALA A 206 -16.81 -21.28 -29.56
CA ALA A 206 -16.41 -22.63 -29.96
C ALA A 206 -16.51 -23.60 -28.77
N SER A 207 -17.55 -24.42 -28.78
CA SER A 207 -17.72 -25.57 -27.90
C SER A 207 -16.73 -26.69 -28.26
N SER A 208 -16.07 -27.23 -27.23
CA SER A 208 -15.62 -28.63 -27.06
C SER A 208 -15.01 -29.41 -28.23
N SER A 209 -13.77 -29.88 -28.07
CA SER A 209 -13.41 -31.31 -27.91
C SER A 209 -11.90 -31.51 -28.10
N GLY A 210 -11.31 -32.41 -27.31
CA GLY A 210 -9.87 -32.64 -27.28
C GLY A 210 -9.34 -33.61 -28.34
N GLY A 211 -8.01 -33.82 -28.29
CA GLY A 211 -7.34 -35.00 -28.82
C GLY A 211 -6.50 -34.80 -30.07
N GLY A 212 -5.18 -34.72 -29.89
CA GLY A 212 -4.20 -35.51 -30.66
C GLY A 212 -3.68 -35.00 -32.02
N LEU A 213 -2.34 -35.09 -32.13
CA LEU A 213 -1.51 -35.40 -33.31
C LEU A 213 -0.99 -34.26 -34.21
N ALA A 214 0.30 -33.94 -33.98
CA ALA A 214 1.46 -33.91 -34.90
C ALA A 214 1.45 -33.10 -36.24
N PRO A 215 2.64 -32.66 -36.73
CA PRO A 215 2.82 -31.47 -37.58
C PRO A 215 3.13 -31.79 -39.05
N VAL A 216 2.81 -30.87 -39.98
CA VAL A 216 3.26 -30.94 -41.39
C VAL A 216 3.58 -29.56 -41.98
N GLU A 217 4.87 -29.37 -42.30
CA GLU A 217 5.52 -28.74 -43.47
C GLU A 217 5.07 -27.39 -44.10
N ALA A 218 6.08 -26.56 -44.42
CA ALA A 218 6.05 -25.32 -45.22
C ALA A 218 6.48 -25.61 -46.69
N PRO A 219 6.71 -24.63 -47.59
CA PRO A 219 6.02 -23.37 -47.94
C PRO A 219 5.67 -23.31 -49.46
N ALA A 220 4.97 -22.24 -49.92
CA ALA A 220 5.21 -21.48 -51.17
C ALA A 220 3.96 -21.04 -51.98
N ARG A 221 3.97 -19.73 -52.31
CA ARG A 221 3.54 -19.06 -53.57
C ARG A 221 2.06 -18.72 -53.84
N SER A 222 1.88 -17.39 -53.85
CA SER A 222 1.28 -16.55 -54.91
C SER A 222 -0.24 -16.44 -55.08
N ASP A 223 -0.64 -15.17 -54.90
CA ASP A 223 -1.57 -14.36 -55.69
C ASP A 223 -3.08 -14.49 -55.50
N SER A 224 -3.66 -13.30 -55.30
CA SER A 224 -5.01 -12.84 -55.72
C SER A 224 -6.03 -12.62 -54.59
N ALA A 225 -6.07 -11.35 -54.18
CA ALA A 225 -7.27 -10.51 -54.13
C ALA A 225 -8.44 -10.82 -53.18
N THR A 226 -8.90 -9.73 -52.59
CA THR A 226 -10.21 -9.47 -51.95
C THR A 226 -10.32 -9.75 -50.45
N SER A 227 -10.16 -8.64 -49.71
CA SER A 227 -10.99 -8.24 -48.55
C SER A 227 -11.22 -9.28 -47.47
N ARG A 228 -10.24 -9.46 -46.57
CA ARG A 228 -10.46 -10.04 -45.24
C ARG A 228 -9.57 -9.38 -44.19
N GLY A 229 -10.21 -8.74 -43.22
CA GLY A 229 -9.73 -8.66 -41.82
C GLY A 229 -8.51 -7.77 -41.57
N ARG A 230 -8.71 -6.46 -41.61
CA ARG A 230 -7.79 -5.52 -40.96
C ARG A 230 -7.91 -5.69 -39.45
N GLY A 231 -6.80 -6.02 -38.79
CA GLY A 231 -6.73 -6.24 -37.34
C GLY A 231 -7.12 -4.98 -36.54
N PRO A 232 -7.48 -5.13 -35.25
CA PRO A 232 -8.12 -4.09 -34.45
C PRO A 232 -7.13 -3.06 -33.88
N ASP A 233 -6.22 -2.57 -34.71
CA ASP A 233 -5.24 -1.56 -34.35
C ASP A 233 -5.04 -0.53 -35.47
N GLU A 234 -6.08 -0.31 -36.27
CA GLU A 234 -6.10 0.84 -37.15
C GLU A 234 -7.02 1.93 -36.61
N PRO A 235 -6.55 3.18 -36.49
CA PRO A 235 -7.43 4.30 -36.26
C PRO A 235 -8.54 4.36 -37.35
N PRO A 236 -9.70 4.96 -37.03
CA PRO A 236 -10.83 5.02 -37.96
C PRO A 236 -10.39 5.55 -39.34
N PRO A 237 -11.01 5.07 -40.43
CA PRO A 237 -10.72 5.58 -41.77
C PRO A 237 -10.80 7.11 -41.77
N ASP A 238 -9.79 7.75 -42.36
CA ASP A 238 -9.55 9.21 -42.42
C ASP A 238 -9.01 9.89 -41.14
N TYR A 239 -8.60 9.13 -40.10
CA TYR A 239 -8.00 9.71 -38.89
C TYR A 239 -6.67 10.45 -39.14
N GLU A 240 -5.84 9.92 -40.04
CA GLU A 240 -4.56 10.55 -40.40
C GLU A 240 -4.77 11.88 -41.14
N GLU A 241 -5.79 11.96 -41.98
CA GLU A 241 -6.19 13.19 -42.68
C GLU A 241 -6.75 14.22 -41.69
N ALA A 242 -7.59 13.81 -40.74
CA ALA A 242 -8.09 14.68 -39.67
C ALA A 242 -6.97 15.25 -38.79
N GLN A 243 -5.95 14.43 -38.48
CA GLN A 243 -4.75 14.88 -37.78
C GLN A 243 -3.96 15.89 -38.62
N ALA A 244 -3.70 15.59 -39.89
CA ALA A 244 -2.95 16.47 -40.79
C ALA A 244 -3.64 17.84 -40.95
N GLN A 245 -4.96 17.85 -41.10
CA GLN A 245 -5.74 19.10 -41.18
C GLN A 245 -5.64 19.90 -39.87
N SER A 246 -5.66 19.24 -38.71
CA SER A 246 -5.50 19.92 -37.41
C SER A 246 -4.12 20.56 -37.21
N ILE A 247 -3.06 19.91 -37.71
CA ILE A 247 -1.68 20.39 -37.63
C ILE A 247 -1.49 21.55 -38.61
N SER A 248 -2.02 21.43 -39.83
CA SER A 248 -1.98 22.48 -40.85
C SER A 248 -2.64 23.77 -40.35
N MET A 249 -3.82 23.66 -39.74
CA MET A 249 -4.57 24.82 -39.25
C MET A 249 -3.84 25.54 -38.10
N ARG A 250 -3.20 24.79 -37.18
CA ARG A 250 -2.38 25.37 -36.11
C ARG A 250 -1.13 26.08 -36.64
N LEU A 251 -0.50 25.54 -37.67
CA LEU A 251 0.69 26.15 -38.28
C LEU A 251 0.34 27.45 -39.00
N GLU A 252 -0.77 27.46 -39.74
CA GLU A 252 -1.23 28.63 -40.49
C GLU A 252 -1.65 29.78 -39.56
N ASP A 253 -2.31 29.49 -38.44
CA ASP A 253 -2.59 30.48 -37.39
C ASP A 253 -1.31 31.03 -36.76
N HIS A 254 -0.29 30.19 -36.55
CA HIS A 254 0.99 30.62 -36.00
C HIS A 254 1.75 31.55 -36.96
N ILE A 255 1.76 31.23 -38.25
CA ILE A 255 2.40 32.07 -39.29
C ILE A 255 1.67 33.41 -39.40
N ARG A 256 0.33 33.41 -39.41
CA ARG A 256 -0.48 34.64 -39.46
C ARG A 256 -0.25 35.53 -38.23
N GLY A 257 -0.18 34.93 -37.04
CA GLY A 257 0.13 35.66 -35.80
C GLY A 257 1.57 36.21 -35.74
N SER A 258 2.51 35.57 -36.45
CA SER A 258 3.89 36.07 -36.55
C SER A 258 4.05 37.23 -37.54
N ALA A 259 3.23 37.27 -38.60
CA ALA A 259 3.24 38.35 -39.58
C ALA A 259 2.68 39.67 -39.01
N ASP A 260 1.74 39.60 -38.06
CA ASP A 260 1.10 40.78 -37.43
C ASP A 260 1.96 41.45 -36.35
N ARG A 261 3.10 40.82 -35.96
CA ARG A 261 4.05 41.37 -34.97
C ARG A 261 5.32 41.98 -35.59
N GLY A 262 5.41 42.03 -36.91
CA GLY A 262 6.61 42.46 -37.64
C GLY A 262 6.52 43.83 -38.32
N SER A 263 5.50 44.64 -38.04
CA SER A 263 5.25 45.92 -38.74
C SER A 263 5.10 47.13 -37.80
N ASP A 264 5.85 47.17 -36.71
CA ASP A 264 6.10 48.39 -35.92
C ASP A 264 7.62 48.53 -35.70
N ASP A 265 8.33 48.97 -36.75
CA ASP A 265 9.58 49.74 -36.68
C ASP A 265 9.70 50.64 -37.92
#